data_AF-A0A1R4I215-F1
#
_entry.id   AF-A0A1R4I215-F1
#
_cell.length_a   1.000
_cell.length_b   1.000
_cell.length_c   1.000
_cell.angle_alpha   90.00
_cell.angle_beta   90.00
_cell.angle_gamma   90.00
#
_symmetry.space_group_name_H-M   'P 1'
#
loop_
_entity.id
_entity.type
_entity.pdbx_description
1 polymer ?
#
loop_
_entity_poly.entity_id
_entity_poly.type
_entity_poly.pdbx_seq_one_letter_code
_entity_poly.pdbx_strand_id
1 'polypeptide(L)' 'MLVCPLCNGKLKYDREAQELICLYDGLAYPIQEGIPVMLPEEARVMDADEKLPTSPGRTGDL' A
#
# COMPACT_ATOMS: atom_id res chain seq x y z
N MET A 1 10.44 2.33 -12.85
CA MET A 1 9.71 2.86 -11.68
C MET A 1 8.26 2.43 -11.82
N LEU A 2 7.65 1.83 -10.79
CA LEU A 2 6.24 1.40 -10.79
C LEU A 2 5.38 2.48 -10.11
N VAL A 3 4.18 2.73 -10.65
CA VAL A 3 3.23 3.74 -10.17
C VAL A 3 1.81 3.16 -10.13
N CYS A 4 0.94 3.71 -9.28
CA CYS A 4 -0.47 3.29 -9.20
C CYS A 4 -1.18 3.53 -10.55
N PRO A 5 -1.94 2.56 -11.10
CA PRO A 5 -2.62 2.72 -12.39
C PRO A 5 -3.77 3.74 -12.35
N LEU A 6 -4.28 4.07 -11.16
CA LEU A 6 -5.41 5.01 -10.98
C LEU A 6 -4.93 6.44 -10.76
N CYS A 7 -4.13 6.67 -9.72
CA CYS A 7 -3.70 8.02 -9.34
C CYS A 7 -2.31 8.40 -9.88
N ASN A 8 -1.57 7.48 -10.51
CA ASN A 8 -0.16 7.64 -10.90
C ASN A 8 0.78 7.98 -9.71
N GLY A 9 0.32 7.73 -8.49
CA GLY A 9 1.06 7.96 -7.26
C GLY A 9 2.13 6.90 -6.99
N LYS A 10 2.95 7.17 -5.97
CA LYS A 10 3.96 6.23 -5.49
C LYS A 10 3.29 5.02 -4.83
N LEU A 11 3.89 3.86 -5.05
CA LEU A 11 3.52 2.61 -4.39
C LEU A 11 4.57 2.23 -3.34
N LYS A 12 4.11 1.73 -2.20
CA LYS A 12 4.95 1.12 -1.17
C LYS A 12 4.94 -0.38 -1.37
N TYR A 13 6.11 -0.99 -1.50
CA TYR A 13 6.21 -2.44 -1.56
C TYR A 13 6.18 -3.02 -0.15
N ASP A 14 5.20 -3.87 0.11
CA ASP A 14 5.12 -4.70 1.30
C ASP A 14 5.68 -6.10 0.99
N ARG A 15 6.85 -6.39 1.57
CA ARG A 15 7.54 -7.66 1.34
C ARG A 15 6.88 -8.82 2.07
N GLU A 16 6.25 -8.56 3.21
CA GLU A 16 5.66 -9.59 4.05
C GLU A 16 4.35 -10.06 3.44
N ALA A 17 3.52 -9.12 2.97
CA ALA A 17 2.27 -9.42 2.28
C ALA A 17 2.45 -9.77 0.79
N GLN A 18 3.62 -9.49 0.19
CA GLN A 18 3.83 -9.56 -1.27
C GLN A 18 2.84 -8.66 -2.03
N GLU A 19 2.68 -7.41 -1.60
CA GLU A 19 1.73 -6.45 -2.18
C GLU A 19 2.39 -5.09 -2.50
N LEU A 20 1.84 -4.38 -3.48
CA LEU A 20 2.13 -2.97 -3.74
C LEU A 20 0.98 -2.11 -3.20
N ILE A 21 1.27 -1.34 -2.18
CA ILE A 21 0.32 -0.49 -1.46
C ILE A 21 0.29 0.91 -2.06
N CYS A 22 -0.91 1.36 -2.45
CA CYS A 22 -1.21 2.75 -2.73
C CYS A 22 -1.97 3.35 -1.54
N LEU A 23 -1.32 4.21 -0.76
CA LEU A 23 -1.96 4.88 0.39
C LEU A 23 -3.01 5.91 -0.02
N TYR A 24 -2.88 6.48 -1.22
CA TYR A 24 -3.78 7.55 -1.68
C TYR A 24 -5.18 7.01 -2.01
N ASP A 25 -5.23 5.96 -2.83
CA ASP A 25 -6.47 5.24 -3.13
C ASP A 25 -6.84 4.24 -2.03
N GLY A 26 -5.87 3.88 -1.18
CA GLY A 26 -6.03 2.87 -0.14
C GLY A 26 -6.27 1.47 -0.71
N LEU A 27 -5.46 1.12 -1.71
CA LEU A 27 -5.51 -0.13 -2.45
C LEU A 27 -4.19 -0.88 -2.31
N ALA A 28 -4.26 -2.20 -2.23
CA ALA A 28 -3.11 -3.09 -2.23
C ALA A 28 -3.19 -4.02 -3.46
N TYR A 29 -2.20 -3.94 -4.34
CA TYR A 29 -2.10 -4.77 -5.54
C TYR A 29 -1.23 -6.00 -5.26
N PRO A 30 -1.72 -7.23 -5.46
CA PRO A 30 -0.96 -8.43 -5.13
C PRO A 30 0.19 -8.67 -6.11
N ILE A 31 1.23 -9.36 -5.64
CA ILE A 31 2.33 -9.87 -6.47
C ILE A 31 2.18 -11.39 -6.54
N GLN A 32 1.95 -11.91 -7.74
CA GLN A 32 1.77 -13.32 -8.00
C GLN A 32 2.92 -13.81 -8.87
N GLU A 33 3.64 -14.85 -8.42
CA GLU A 33 4.81 -15.39 -9.12
C GLU A 33 5.90 -14.34 -9.44
N GLY A 34 6.01 -13.31 -8.59
CA GLY A 34 6.93 -12.19 -8.80
C GLY A 34 6.44 -11.12 -9.79
N ILE A 35 5.22 -11.25 -10.30
CA ILE A 35 4.59 -10.30 -11.23
C ILE A 35 3.52 -9.48 -10.47
N PRO A 36 3.66 -8.14 -10.42
CA PRO A 36 2.62 -7.30 -9.84
C PRO A 36 1.34 -7.29 -10.69
N VAL A 37 0.21 -7.63 -10.06
CA VAL A 37 -1.11 -7.60 -10.70
C VAL A 37 -1.70 -6.19 -10.52
N MET A 38 -1.48 -5.34 -11.52
CA MET A 38 -1.87 -3.92 -11.50
C MET A 38 -3.29 -3.69 -12.04
N LEU A 39 -4.22 -4.59 -11.70
CA LEU A 39 -5.62 -4.51 -12.11
C LEU A 39 -6.47 -3.96 -10.94
N PRO A 40 -7.30 -2.91 -11.15
CA PRO A 40 -8.12 -2.34 -10.09
C PRO A 40 -9.11 -3.33 -9.46
N GLU A 41 -9.59 -4.29 -10.24
CA GLU A 41 -10.52 -5.34 -9.79
C GLU A 41 -9.87 -6.39 -8.89
N GLU A 42 -8.56 -6.62 -9.06
CA GLU A 42 -7.76 -7.54 -8.24
C GLU A 42 -7.15 -6.84 -7.01
N ALA A 43 -7.26 -5.51 -6.96
CA ALA A 43 -6.73 -4.73 -5.86
C ALA A 43 -7.59 -4.92 -4.60
N ARG A 44 -6.95 -5.30 -3.50
CA ARG A 44 -7.57 -5.36 -2.19
C ARG A 44 -7.79 -3.94 -1.67
N VAL A 45 -9.00 -3.66 -1.17
CA VAL A 45 -9.26 -2.43 -0.41
C VAL A 45 -8.63 -2.57 0.97
N MET A 46 -7.78 -1.62 1.33
CA MET A 46 -7.19 -1.57 2.66
C MET A 46 -8.19 -1.06 3.69
N ASP A 47 -8.19 -1.62 4.90
CA ASP A 47 -8.99 -1.10 5.99
C ASP A 47 -8.42 0.23 6.53
N ALA A 48 -9.22 0.99 7.27
CA ALA A 48 -8.80 2.25 7.89
C ALA A 48 -7.60 2.05 8.82
N ASP A 49 -7.51 0.93 9.53
CA ASP A 49 -6.39 0.62 10.43
C ASP A 49 -5.06 0.48 9.67
N GLU A 50 -5.09 -0.14 8.48
CA GLU A 50 -3.91 -0.31 7.62
C GLU A 50 -3.47 0.98 6.92
N LYS A 51 -4.39 1.92 6.70
CA LYS A 51 -4.10 3.23 6.10
C LYS A 51 -3.46 4.19 7.08
N LEU A 52 -3.63 3.97 8.38
CA LEU A 52 -3.07 4.81 9.42
C LEU A 52 -1.61 4.38 9.67
N PRO A 53 -0.60 5.15 9.23
CA PRO A 53 0.74 4.91 9.73
C PRO A 53 0.68 5.10 11.25
N THR A 54 1.10 4.08 12.03
CA THR A 54 1.31 4.22 13.47
C THR A 54 2.16 5.46 13.68
N SER A 55 1.50 6.54 14.10
CA SER A 55 2.22 7.75 14.47
C SER A 55 3.03 7.34 15.69
N PRO A 56 4.38 7.39 15.67
CA PRO A 56 5.12 7.27 16.89
C PRO A 56 4.65 8.45 17.74
N GLY A 57 3.81 8.14 18.73
CA GLY A 57 3.29 9.12 19.65
C GLY A 57 4.47 9.95 20.14
N ARG A 58 4.34 11.27 20.06
CA ARG A 58 5.28 12.25 20.57
C ARG A 58 5.88 11.69 21.88
N THR A 59 7.13 11.21 21.85
CA THR A 59 7.89 10.96 23.07
C THR A 59 8.16 12.33 23.68
N GLY A 60 7.15 12.86 24.35
CA GLY A 60 7.32 13.87 25.38
C GLY A 60 7.70 13.09 26.62
N ASP A 61 8.99 13.00 26.90
CA ASP A 61 9.49 12.58 28.19
C ASP A 61 10.69 13.47 28.55
N LEU A 62 10.42 14.37 29.50
CA LEU A 62 11.30 15.10 30.44
C LEU A 62 12.28 16.15 29.88
#